data_AF-A0A9P5NSB8-F1
#
_entry.id   AF-A0A9P5NSB8-F1
#
_cell.length_a   1.000
_cell.length_b   1.000
_cell.length_c   1.000
_cell.angle_alpha   90.00
_cell.angle_beta   90.00
_cell.angle_gamma   90.00
#
_symmetry.space_group_name_H-M   'P 1'
#
loop_
_entity.id
_entity.type
_entity.pdbx_description
1 polymer ?
#
loop_
_entity_poly.entity_id
_entity_poly.type
_entity_poly.pdbx_seq_one_letter_code
_entity_poly.pdbx_strand_id
1 'polypeptide(L)'
;MSHITNDHFTALIYQFGSSTVEYGDSMHNSPPAHILPLLQWVFKDVAQPSIKEIKAGIIAQQGFGNGEGSCGIAAYNFIELAAQTQKGLKPWTGSYSCTFHDAALEDLVCMHHLAHEVGGTFSDWTVCISDQILSTGSAIATGYNDFNMYTPLVHH
;
A
#
# COMPACT_ATOMS: atom_id res chain seq x y z
N MET A 1 3.94 27.35 -17.01
CA MET A 1 3.56 26.89 -15.66
C MET A 1 2.55 25.78 -15.85
N SER A 2 3.00 24.52 -15.83
CA SER A 2 2.12 23.35 -15.99
C SER A 2 1.42 23.10 -14.66
N HIS A 3 0.10 23.20 -14.65
CA HIS A 3 -0.72 22.73 -13.54
C HIS A 3 -0.39 21.25 -13.29
N ILE A 4 0.17 20.95 -12.13
CA ILE A 4 0.18 19.58 -11.60
C ILE A 4 -1.28 19.30 -11.24
N THR A 5 -2.01 18.63 -12.11
CA THR A 5 -3.26 17.97 -11.73
C THR A 5 -2.86 16.80 -10.85
N ASN A 6 -2.78 17.06 -9.56
CA ASN A 6 -2.05 16.30 -8.53
C ASN A 6 -2.93 15.24 -7.84
N ASP A 7 -3.93 14.70 -8.55
CA ASP A 7 -4.97 13.83 -7.98
C ASP A 7 -4.96 12.44 -8.64
N HIS A 8 -3.76 11.91 -8.92
CA HIS A 8 -3.59 10.56 -9.46
C HIS A 8 -2.83 9.68 -8.49
N PHE A 9 -3.46 8.58 -8.08
CA PHE A 9 -2.88 7.62 -7.15
C PHE A 9 -2.18 6.49 -7.90
N THR A 10 -1.00 6.12 -7.41
CA THR A 10 -0.20 5.00 -7.90
C THR A 10 0.34 4.21 -6.72
N ALA A 11 0.75 2.98 -6.97
CA ALA A 11 1.25 2.08 -5.93
C ALA A 11 2.64 1.55 -6.29
N LEU A 12 3.48 1.34 -5.27
CA LEU A 12 4.78 0.70 -5.38
C LEU A 12 4.79 -0.56 -4.52
N ILE A 13 5.17 -1.69 -5.10
CA ILE A 13 5.20 -2.98 -4.41
C ILE A 13 6.62 -3.50 -4.39
N TYR A 14 7.15 -3.64 -3.18
CA TYR A 14 8.42 -4.29 -2.93
C TYR A 14 8.18 -5.68 -2.33
N GLN A 15 8.75 -6.71 -2.95
CA GLN A 15 8.78 -8.06 -2.40
C GLN A 15 10.13 -8.30 -1.71
N PHE A 16 10.10 -8.82 -0.48
CA PHE A 16 11.31 -9.07 0.30
C PHE A 16 12.32 -9.94 -0.47
N GLY A 17 13.59 -9.54 -0.48
CA GLY A 17 14.65 -10.21 -1.22
C GLY A 17 14.73 -9.85 -2.71
N SER A 18 13.74 -9.12 -3.25
CA SER A 18 13.78 -8.62 -4.63
C SER A 18 14.80 -7.48 -4.78
N SER A 19 15.32 -7.30 -6.00
CA SER A 19 16.02 -6.08 -6.42
C SER A 19 15.15 -5.14 -7.25
N THR A 20 13.88 -5.48 -7.41
CA THR A 20 12.93 -4.81 -8.30
C THR A 20 11.71 -4.39 -7.50
N VAL A 21 11.22 -3.20 -7.80
CA VAL A 21 9.93 -2.69 -7.29
C VAL A 21 8.93 -2.67 -8.45
N GLU A 22 7.72 -3.14 -8.21
CA GLU A 22 6.63 -3.02 -9.18
C GLU A 22 5.90 -1.68 -8.98
N TYR A 23 5.58 -1.01 -10.08
CA TYR A 23 4.86 0.26 -10.11
C TYR A 23 3.50 0.07 -10.76
N GLY A 24 2.45 0.20 -9.96
CA GLY A 24 1.07 0.14 -10.40
C GLY A 24 0.55 1.55 -10.68
N ASP A 25 0.37 1.85 -11.96
CA ASP A 25 -0.32 3.05 -12.43
C ASP A 25 -1.45 2.64 -13.36
N SER A 26 -2.69 2.91 -12.98
CA SER A 26 -3.90 2.57 -13.76
C SER A 26 -4.07 3.39 -15.04
N MET A 27 -3.29 4.46 -15.23
CA MET A 27 -3.16 5.14 -16.53
C MET A 27 -2.04 4.53 -17.40
N HIS A 28 -1.32 3.53 -16.88
CA HIS A 28 -0.20 2.85 -17.53
C HIS A 28 0.95 3.79 -17.95
N ASN A 29 1.14 4.91 -17.25
CA ASN A 29 2.32 5.73 -17.48
C ASN A 29 3.58 4.99 -17.02
N SER A 30 4.72 5.40 -17.56
CA SER A 30 6.01 4.94 -17.06
C SER A 30 6.25 5.45 -15.63
N PRO A 31 6.96 4.69 -14.77
CA PRO A 31 7.35 5.17 -13.45
C PRO A 31 8.11 6.50 -13.55
N PRO A 32 7.81 7.49 -12.69
CA PRO A 32 8.55 8.74 -12.71
C PRO A 32 10.04 8.51 -12.44
N ALA A 33 10.92 9.08 -13.28
CA ALA A 33 12.36 8.80 -13.26
C ALA A 33 13.06 9.10 -11.91
N HIS A 34 12.47 9.95 -11.07
CA HIS A 34 13.02 10.33 -9.78
C HIS A 34 12.72 9.34 -8.64
N ILE A 35 11.75 8.43 -8.82
CA ILE A 35 11.34 7.50 -7.76
C ILE A 35 12.44 6.48 -7.46
N LEU A 36 13.12 5.94 -8.47
CA LEU A 36 14.18 4.95 -8.25
C LEU A 36 15.35 5.52 -7.42
N PRO A 37 15.95 6.67 -7.78
CA PRO A 37 16.97 7.31 -6.95
C PRO A 37 16.48 7.62 -5.53
N LEU A 38 15.21 8.02 -5.37
CA LEU A 38 14.63 8.30 -4.06
C LEU A 38 14.58 7.04 -3.20
N LEU A 39 14.06 5.93 -3.73
CA LEU A 39 14.01 4.65 -3.02
C LEU A 39 15.41 4.15 -2.66
N GLN A 40 16.36 4.22 -3.60
CA GLN A 40 17.76 3.86 -3.35
C GLN A 40 18.38 4.70 -2.24
N TRP A 41 18.07 6.00 -2.18
CA TRP A 41 18.54 6.88 -1.12
C TRP A 41 17.91 6.56 0.24
N VAL A 42 16.58 6.35 0.28
CA VAL A 42 15.85 5.99 1.52
C VAL A 42 16.38 4.69 2.13
N PHE A 43 16.66 3.69 1.30
CA PHE A 43 17.08 2.36 1.75
C PHE A 43 18.59 2.11 1.72
N LYS A 44 19.41 3.15 1.49
CA LYS A 44 20.87 3.00 1.27
C LYS A 44 21.62 2.28 2.41
N ASP A 45 21.15 2.45 3.65
CA ASP A 45 21.78 1.92 4.86
C ASP A 45 21.06 0.66 5.40
N VAL A 46 20.03 0.18 4.69
CA VAL A 46 19.30 -1.02 5.07
C VAL A 46 19.89 -2.21 4.33
N ALA A 47 20.29 -3.26 5.05
CA ALA A 47 20.96 -4.44 4.47
C ALA A 47 20.17 -5.07 3.30
N GLN A 48 18.84 -4.99 3.37
CA GLN A 48 17.92 -5.16 2.24
C GLN A 48 16.78 -4.15 2.41
N PRO A 49 16.31 -3.48 1.34
CA PRO A 49 16.45 -3.88 -0.07
C PRO A 49 17.59 -3.21 -0.85
N SER A 50 18.19 -3.95 -1.80
CA SER A 50 19.06 -3.39 -2.85
C SER A 50 18.25 -3.13 -4.12
N ILE A 51 17.43 -2.08 -4.11
CA ILE A 51 16.55 -1.72 -5.24
C ILE A 51 17.39 -1.24 -6.43
N LYS A 52 17.30 -1.94 -7.57
CA LYS A 52 18.06 -1.66 -8.80
C LYS A 52 17.20 -1.09 -9.92
N GLU A 53 15.92 -1.44 -9.93
CA GLU A 53 15.00 -1.09 -11.00
C GLU A 53 13.55 -1.00 -10.52
N ILE A 54 12.74 -0.25 -11.26
CA ILE A 54 11.29 -0.20 -11.13
C ILE A 54 10.69 -0.72 -12.43
N LYS A 55 9.77 -1.69 -12.32
CA LYS A 55 9.03 -2.24 -13.47
C LYS A 55 7.57 -1.87 -13.38
N ALA A 56 6.90 -1.72 -14.52
CA ALA A 56 5.46 -1.61 -14.54
C ALA A 56 4.84 -2.92 -14.00
N GLY A 57 3.94 -2.79 -13.03
CA GLY A 57 3.16 -3.89 -12.49
C GLY A 57 1.97 -4.24 -13.37
N ILE A 58 1.37 -5.40 -13.13
CA ILE A 58 0.11 -5.80 -13.79
C ILE A 58 -1.05 -5.16 -13.02
N ILE A 59 -1.50 -4.01 -13.51
CA ILE A 59 -2.62 -3.25 -12.93
C ILE A 59 -3.70 -3.01 -14.00
N ALA A 60 -4.96 -3.04 -13.58
CA ALA A 60 -6.08 -2.73 -14.43
C ALA A 60 -6.10 -1.25 -14.85
N GLN A 61 -6.53 -1.01 -16.09
CA GLN A 61 -6.50 0.32 -16.69
C GLN A 61 -7.76 1.12 -16.33
N GLN A 62 -7.62 2.41 -16.06
CA GLN A 62 -8.75 3.34 -15.96
C GLN A 62 -8.90 4.17 -17.25
N GLY A 63 -10.05 4.82 -17.43
CA GLY A 63 -10.32 5.75 -18.53
C GLY A 63 -11.49 5.31 -19.41
N PHE A 64 -11.61 5.92 -20.59
CA PHE A 64 -12.74 5.71 -21.48
C PHE A 64 -12.89 4.22 -21.86
N GLY A 65 -14.04 3.62 -21.53
CA GLY A 65 -14.31 2.19 -21.72
C GLY A 65 -13.77 1.25 -20.63
N ASN A 66 -12.96 1.77 -19.70
CA ASN A 66 -12.29 0.99 -18.65
C ASN A 66 -12.57 1.51 -17.22
N GLY A 67 -13.52 2.43 -17.04
CA GLY A 67 -13.96 2.97 -15.75
C GLY A 67 -13.40 4.36 -15.45
N GLU A 68 -14.27 5.28 -15.03
CA GLU A 68 -13.89 6.67 -14.74
C GLU A 68 -13.56 6.86 -13.24
N GLY A 69 -12.50 7.61 -12.95
CA GLY A 69 -12.31 8.26 -11.64
C GLY A 69 -11.84 7.39 -10.46
N SER A 70 -11.29 6.19 -10.68
CA SER A 70 -10.98 5.27 -9.56
C SER A 70 -9.52 4.83 -9.48
N CYS A 71 -8.57 5.72 -9.80
CA CYS A 71 -7.13 5.47 -9.63
C CYS A 71 -6.77 4.95 -8.23
N GLY A 72 -7.39 5.50 -7.19
CA GLY A 72 -7.21 5.04 -5.80
C GLY A 72 -7.66 3.59 -5.58
N ILE A 73 -8.83 3.20 -6.11
CA ILE A 73 -9.34 1.83 -6.01
C ILE A 73 -8.48 0.86 -6.84
N ALA A 74 -8.06 1.27 -8.03
CA ALA A 74 -7.17 0.46 -8.86
C ALA A 74 -5.81 0.23 -8.18
N ALA A 75 -5.23 1.27 -7.60
CA ALA A 75 -3.99 1.17 -6.82
C ALA A 75 -4.15 0.32 -5.56
N TYR A 76 -5.27 0.48 -4.82
CA TYR A 76 -5.58 -0.34 -3.65
C TYR A 76 -5.74 -1.82 -4.02
N ASN A 77 -6.54 -2.14 -5.04
CA ASN A 77 -6.71 -3.50 -5.51
C ASN A 77 -5.39 -4.13 -6.01
N PHE A 78 -4.50 -3.34 -6.64
CA PHE A 78 -3.16 -3.79 -7.02
C PHE A 78 -2.32 -4.23 -5.80
N ILE A 79 -2.40 -3.47 -4.70
CA ILE A 79 -1.73 -3.82 -3.43
C ILE A 79 -2.34 -5.10 -2.85
N GLU A 80 -3.68 -5.19 -2.77
CA GLU A 80 -4.37 -6.36 -2.20
C GLU A 80 -4.06 -7.65 -2.98
N LEU A 81 -4.02 -7.59 -4.31
CA LEU A 81 -3.67 -8.73 -5.15
C LEU A 81 -2.25 -9.22 -4.88
N ALA A 82 -1.29 -8.31 -4.71
CA ALA A 82 0.08 -8.68 -4.40
C ALA A 82 0.25 -9.23 -2.99
N ALA A 83 -0.50 -8.67 -2.03
CA ALA A 83 -0.50 -9.11 -0.63
C ALA A 83 -1.27 -10.42 -0.41
N GLN A 84 -2.08 -10.86 -1.39
CA GLN A 84 -2.90 -12.07 -1.32
C GLN A 84 -3.82 -12.11 -0.09
N THR A 85 -4.30 -10.94 0.34
CA THR A 85 -5.10 -10.76 1.57
C THR A 85 -6.40 -11.55 1.55
N GLN A 86 -7.02 -11.66 0.36
CA GLN A 86 -8.30 -12.36 0.18
C GLN A 86 -8.19 -13.45 -0.89
N LYS A 87 -8.63 -14.66 -0.54
CA LYS A 87 -8.66 -15.79 -1.48
C LYS A 87 -9.70 -15.53 -2.58
N GLY A 88 -9.27 -15.54 -3.82
CA GLY A 88 -10.14 -15.34 -4.98
C GLY A 88 -10.44 -13.87 -5.29
N LEU A 89 -9.68 -12.94 -4.70
CA LEU A 89 -9.73 -11.53 -5.07
C LEU A 89 -9.53 -11.39 -6.59
N LYS A 90 -10.41 -10.62 -7.22
CA LYS A 90 -10.35 -10.37 -8.65
C LYS A 90 -9.68 -9.02 -8.92
N PRO A 91 -8.99 -8.87 -10.06
CA PRO A 91 -8.60 -7.56 -10.54
C PRO A 91 -9.80 -6.65 -10.69
N TRP A 92 -9.65 -5.42 -10.22
CA TRP A 92 -10.58 -4.34 -10.48
C TRP A 92 -10.75 -4.16 -11.99
N THR A 93 -11.95 -3.82 -12.41
CA THR A 93 -12.19 -3.33 -13.77
C THR A 93 -13.19 -2.18 -13.68
N GLY A 94 -13.18 -1.29 -14.67
CA GLY A 94 -14.10 -0.17 -14.67
C GLY A 94 -15.57 -0.52 -14.58
N SER A 95 -15.98 -1.63 -15.19
CA SER A 95 -17.36 -2.11 -15.14
C SER A 95 -17.83 -2.43 -13.73
N TYR A 96 -16.90 -2.75 -12.82
CA TYR A 96 -17.19 -3.05 -11.41
C TYR A 96 -16.72 -1.93 -10.48
N SER A 97 -16.40 -0.74 -11.00
CA SER A 97 -15.78 0.29 -10.16
C SER A 97 -16.61 0.68 -8.95
N CYS A 98 -17.93 0.85 -9.13
CA CYS A 98 -18.84 1.13 -8.03
C CYS A 98 -18.83 0.02 -6.98
N THR A 99 -18.85 -1.25 -7.39
CA THR A 99 -18.83 -2.39 -6.45
C THR A 99 -17.56 -2.39 -5.58
N PHE A 100 -16.40 -2.17 -6.17
CA PHE A 100 -15.15 -2.09 -5.41
C PHE A 100 -15.11 -0.85 -4.49
N HIS A 101 -15.66 0.28 -4.95
CA HIS A 101 -15.74 1.49 -4.15
C HIS A 101 -16.68 1.33 -2.96
N ASP A 102 -17.86 0.73 -3.17
CA ASP A 102 -18.85 0.47 -2.12
C ASP A 102 -18.29 -0.51 -1.08
N ALA A 103 -17.57 -1.56 -1.52
CA ALA A 103 -16.89 -2.49 -0.61
C ALA A 103 -15.81 -1.79 0.22
N ALA A 104 -14.96 -0.97 -0.40
CA ALA A 104 -13.95 -0.20 0.33
C ALA A 104 -14.57 0.79 1.32
N LEU A 105 -15.70 1.40 0.96
CA LEU A 105 -16.43 2.30 1.85
C LEU A 105 -17.09 1.53 3.02
N GLU A 106 -17.67 0.37 2.75
CA GLU A 106 -18.21 -0.53 3.78
C GLU A 106 -17.11 -0.92 4.77
N ASP A 107 -15.93 -1.32 4.30
CA ASP A 107 -14.78 -1.65 5.14
C ASP A 107 -14.37 -0.48 6.04
N LEU A 108 -14.33 0.75 5.50
CA LEU A 108 -14.02 1.95 6.28
C LEU A 108 -15.08 2.26 7.34
N VAL A 109 -16.37 2.12 7.01
CA VAL A 109 -17.48 2.33 7.95
C VAL A 109 -17.45 1.27 9.04
N CYS A 110 -17.25 0.00 8.68
CA CYS A 110 -17.12 -1.11 9.61
C CYS A 110 -15.94 -0.90 10.56
N MET A 111 -14.76 -0.55 10.03
CA MET A 111 -13.57 -0.26 10.84
C MET A 111 -13.85 0.90 11.81
N HIS A 112 -14.44 2.00 11.34
CA HIS A 112 -14.79 3.13 12.20
C HIS A 112 -15.77 2.77 13.31
N HIS A 113 -16.81 1.99 12.98
CA HIS A 113 -17.80 1.53 13.94
C HIS A 113 -17.17 0.63 15.00
N LEU A 114 -16.37 -0.36 14.59
CA LEU A 114 -15.67 -1.26 15.51
C LEU A 114 -14.69 -0.50 16.42
N ALA A 115 -13.94 0.45 15.86
CA ALA A 115 -13.02 1.30 16.63
C ALA A 115 -13.74 2.20 17.66
N HIS A 116 -15.01 2.54 17.43
CA HIS A 116 -15.83 3.32 18.36
C HIS A 116 -16.47 2.45 19.46
N GLU A 117 -17.02 1.28 19.10
CA GLU A 117 -17.76 0.41 20.03
C GLU A 117 -16.83 -0.42 20.92
N VAL A 118 -15.67 -0.82 20.41
CA VAL A 118 -14.69 -1.58 21.18
C VAL A 118 -13.92 -0.59 22.05
N GLY A 119 -14.24 -0.56 23.34
CA GLY A 119 -13.42 0.16 24.32
C GLY A 119 -12.01 -0.43 24.39
N GLY A 120 -10.99 0.42 24.35
CA GLY A 120 -9.59 0.00 24.40
C GLY A 120 -8.66 1.13 24.01
N THR A 121 -7.38 0.91 24.25
CA THR A 121 -6.28 1.77 23.82
C THR A 121 -5.56 1.09 22.66
N PHE A 122 -4.74 1.86 21.95
CA PHE A 122 -3.89 1.32 20.87
C PHE A 122 -3.07 0.09 21.29
N SER A 123 -2.60 0.05 22.54
CA SER A 123 -1.83 -1.06 23.10
C SER A 123 -2.67 -2.31 23.39
N ASP A 124 -4.00 -2.19 23.45
CA ASP A 124 -4.91 -3.33 23.65
C ASP A 124 -5.17 -4.09 22.33
N TRP A 125 -4.86 -3.49 21.18
CA TRP A 125 -5.19 -4.05 19.85
C TRP A 125 -3.96 -4.37 19.01
N THR A 126 -2.78 -3.93 19.43
CA THR A 126 -1.57 -4.05 18.64
C THR A 126 -0.41 -4.54 19.50
N VAL A 127 0.52 -5.26 18.86
CA VAL A 127 1.80 -5.65 19.46
C VAL A 127 2.94 -5.09 18.62
N CYS A 128 3.98 -4.57 19.28
CA CYS A 128 5.13 -4.01 18.59
C CYS A 128 5.89 -5.12 17.86
N ILE A 129 6.13 -4.92 16.56
CA ILE A 129 6.93 -5.82 15.72
C ILE A 129 8.40 -5.82 16.19
N SER A 130 8.86 -4.73 16.82
CA SER A 130 10.26 -4.58 17.25
C SER A 130 10.66 -5.54 18.38
N ASP A 131 9.73 -6.01 19.22
CA ASP A 131 10.02 -6.97 20.28
C ASP A 131 10.46 -8.35 19.74
N GLN A 132 10.21 -8.63 18.45
CA GLN A 132 10.70 -9.83 17.76
C GLN A 132 12.02 -9.59 16.99
N ILE A 133 12.40 -8.33 16.72
CA ILE A 133 13.50 -7.98 15.78
C ILE A 133 14.71 -7.34 16.50
N LEU A 134 14.56 -6.81 17.72
CA LEU A 134 15.60 -6.06 18.44
C LEU A 134 16.73 -6.89 19.08
N SER A 135 17.07 -8.07 18.54
CA SER A 135 18.28 -8.78 18.97
C SER A 135 19.57 -8.30 18.28
N THR A 136 19.52 -7.45 17.23
CA THR A 136 20.73 -7.18 16.42
C THR A 136 20.95 -5.76 15.85
N GLY A 137 20.15 -4.73 16.13
CA GLY A 137 20.44 -3.42 15.53
C GLY A 137 19.70 -2.22 16.10
N SER A 138 20.41 -1.08 16.15
CA SER A 138 19.98 0.23 16.63
C SER A 138 18.56 0.58 16.18
N ALA A 139 17.62 0.61 17.14
CA ALA A 139 16.26 1.09 16.93
C ALA A 139 16.29 2.55 16.44
N ILE A 140 15.85 2.79 15.20
CA ILE A 140 15.43 4.12 14.79
C ILE A 140 14.07 4.34 15.46
N ALA A 141 14.10 4.83 16.70
CA ALA A 141 12.92 5.28 17.39
C ALA A 141 12.41 6.55 16.69
N THR A 142 11.47 6.41 15.77
CA THR A 142 10.71 7.56 15.28
C THR A 142 9.69 7.88 16.36
N GLY A 143 9.67 9.13 16.85
CA GLY A 143 8.70 9.60 17.86
C GLY A 143 7.25 9.68 17.35
N TYR A 144 6.93 8.93 16.31
CA TYR A 144 5.61 8.77 15.74
C TYR A 144 5.07 7.41 16.16
N ASN A 145 3.78 7.32 16.49
CA ASN A 145 3.07 6.05 16.54
C ASN A 145 2.95 5.52 15.11
N ASP A 146 4.08 5.05 14.57
CA ASP A 146 4.16 4.49 13.24
C ASP A 146 3.44 3.13 13.29
N PHE A 147 2.24 3.08 12.73
CA PHE A 147 1.46 1.84 12.62
C PHE A 147 2.25 0.72 11.92
N ASN A 148 3.28 1.05 11.13
CA ASN A 148 4.16 0.05 10.52
C ASN A 148 5.09 -0.66 11.52
N MET A 149 5.20 -0.16 12.76
CA MET A 149 5.95 -0.81 13.84
C MET A 149 5.10 -1.76 14.69
N TYR A 150 3.81 -1.89 14.39
CA TYR A 150 2.87 -2.69 15.18
C TYR A 150 2.06 -3.61 14.28
N THR A 151 1.79 -4.82 14.75
CA THR A 151 0.87 -5.76 14.10
C THR A 151 -0.39 -5.90 14.95
N PRO A 152 -1.58 -6.03 14.35
CA PRO A 152 -2.79 -6.30 15.11
C PRO A 152 -2.68 -7.64 15.86
N LEU A 153 -3.29 -7.73 17.04
CA LEU A 153 -3.42 -8.97 17.79
C LEU A 153 -4.43 -9.90 17.09
N VAL A 154 -4.12 -11.19 16.98
CA VAL A 154 -4.89 -12.21 16.23
C VAL A 154 -6.33 -12.41 16.76
N HIS A 155 -6.71 -11.76 17.86
CA HIS A 155 -7.98 -11.93 18.56
C HIS A 155 -8.88 -10.69 18.54
N HIS A 156 -8.53 -9.66 17.75
CA HIS A 156 -9.33 -8.45 17.56
C HIS A 156 -9.50 -8.13 16.07
#